data_AF-A0A958DLY2-F1
#
_entry.id   AF-A0A958DLY2-F1
#
_cell.length_a   1.000
_cell.length_b   1.000
_cell.length_c   1.000
_cell.angle_alpha   90.00
_cell.angle_beta   90.00
_cell.angle_gamma   90.00
#
_symmetry.space_group_name_H-M   'P 1'
#
loop_
_entity.id
_entity.type
_entity.pdbx_description
1 polymer ?
#
loop_
_entity_poly.entity_id
_entity_poly.type
_entity_poly.pdbx_seq_one_letter_code
_entity_poly.pdbx_strand_id
1 'polypeptide(L)'
;WYAANSPAFSNDGKYLLFASSRDFNPIYSWTEWNHAYQDMERVYLVTLSKDTPSPFQPKSDEVAIKADEPKKDDGKGKKDKKDEKEDEKKELVVKVDLEGLSGRVIGLSIQASSYGNLACIDDVVYYNRNGSKDQRPQLVMYDLKKEKETELGQVNGYEISADNKKMLFSQNGKYAIIDLPKGPVKMDETLDLAGMEVHLDRHAEWQQIFNEAWRQMRDFFYAPNMHGVDWEAQRVKYGALVPYVNHRKDLTYIIGEMIGELNVGHAYVGGGEFPTAKRIQMGLLGAELSRDPAS
;
A
#
# COMPACT_ATOMS: atom_id res chain seq x y z
N TRP A 1 3.55 -8.48 21.89
CA TRP A 1 4.11 -7.76 20.73
C TRP A 1 2.94 -7.47 19.81
N TYR A 2 2.75 -6.21 19.41
CA TYR A 2 1.64 -5.81 18.53
C TYR A 2 2.18 -5.71 17.11
N ALA A 3 1.43 -6.22 16.14
CA ALA A 3 1.78 -6.07 14.73
C ALA A 3 1.87 -4.57 14.38
N ALA A 4 2.87 -4.23 13.58
CA ALA A 4 3.04 -2.90 13.02
C ALA A 4 3.39 -3.03 11.54
N ASN A 5 2.79 -2.19 10.70
CA ASN A 5 2.93 -2.26 9.25
C ASN A 5 2.79 -0.86 8.61
N SER A 6 2.91 -0.81 7.28
CA SER A 6 2.83 0.41 6.45
C SER A 6 3.63 1.61 6.98
N PRO A 7 4.95 1.46 7.22
CA PRO A 7 5.78 2.57 7.65
C PRO A 7 5.89 3.66 6.57
N ALA A 8 5.78 4.92 6.97
CA ALA A 8 5.95 6.06 6.07
C ALA A 8 6.61 7.24 6.79
N PHE A 9 7.68 7.80 6.22
CA PHE A 9 8.25 9.06 6.72
C PHE A 9 7.41 10.24 6.24
N SER A 10 7.31 11.29 7.06
CA SER A 10 6.83 12.58 6.55
C SER A 10 7.85 13.18 5.58
N ASN A 11 7.36 13.92 4.58
CA ASN A 11 8.20 14.59 3.59
C ASN A 11 9.22 15.58 4.19
N ASP A 12 8.97 16.08 5.41
CA ASP A 12 9.84 16.97 6.15
C ASP A 12 10.77 16.26 7.15
N GLY A 13 10.73 14.92 7.19
CA GLY A 13 11.63 14.10 8.03
C GLY A 13 11.37 14.21 9.54
N LYS A 14 10.24 14.79 9.97
CA LYS A 14 9.91 14.95 11.39
C LYS A 14 9.24 13.73 11.99
N TYR A 15 8.49 12.99 11.20
CA TYR A 15 7.64 11.89 11.68
C TYR A 15 7.94 10.59 10.95
N LEU A 16 7.81 9.48 11.67
CA LEU A 16 7.58 8.16 11.09
C LEU A 16 6.18 7.72 11.49
N LEU A 17 5.35 7.46 10.49
CA LEU A 17 4.00 6.94 10.64
C LEU A 17 4.00 5.43 10.45
N PHE A 18 3.06 4.76 11.10
CA PHE A 18 2.82 3.32 10.94
C PHE A 18 1.41 2.97 11.44
N ALA A 19 0.82 1.92 10.90
CA ALA A 19 -0.38 1.32 11.48
C ALA A 19 0.02 0.26 12.50
N SER A 20 -0.70 0.14 13.61
CA SER A 20 -0.42 -0.89 14.62
C SER A 20 -1.67 -1.40 15.33
N SER A 21 -1.75 -2.71 15.52
CA SER A 21 -2.88 -3.41 16.16
C SER A 21 -2.83 -3.28 17.69
N ARG A 22 -3.22 -2.12 18.20
CA ARG A 22 -3.15 -1.76 19.63
C ARG A 22 -4.49 -1.33 20.22
N ASP A 23 -5.55 -1.38 19.41
CA ASP A 23 -6.90 -1.09 19.85
C ASP A 23 -7.62 -2.40 20.18
N PHE A 24 -8.14 -2.50 21.40
CA PHE A 24 -8.76 -3.71 21.95
C PHE A 24 -10.22 -3.43 22.26
N ASN A 25 -11.05 -3.49 21.21
CA ASN A 25 -12.51 -3.39 21.32
C ASN A 25 -13.13 -4.81 21.20
N PRO A 26 -13.32 -5.53 22.31
CA PRO A 26 -13.80 -6.90 22.26
C PRO A 26 -15.27 -6.97 21.81
N ILE A 27 -15.57 -7.89 20.90
CA ILE A 27 -16.94 -8.27 20.49
C ILE A 27 -17.23 -9.71 20.90
N TYR A 28 -18.45 -10.01 21.33
CA TYR A 28 -18.81 -11.38 21.71
C TYR A 28 -19.10 -12.24 20.48
N SER A 29 -18.37 -13.33 20.30
CA SER A 29 -18.59 -14.33 19.26
C SER A 29 -19.60 -15.37 19.74
N TRP A 30 -20.75 -15.46 19.08
CA TRP A 30 -21.76 -16.49 19.36
C TRP A 30 -21.38 -17.89 18.87
N THR A 31 -20.38 -17.97 17.98
CA THR A 31 -19.88 -19.26 17.47
C THR A 31 -18.84 -19.85 18.43
N GLU A 32 -17.92 -19.03 18.91
CA GLU A 32 -16.83 -19.47 19.79
C GLU A 32 -17.14 -19.30 21.28
N TRP A 33 -18.25 -18.63 21.60
CA TRP A 33 -18.65 -18.30 22.98
C TRP A 33 -17.53 -17.58 23.75
N ASN A 34 -16.82 -16.70 23.04
CA ASN A 34 -15.67 -15.95 23.56
C ASN A 34 -15.53 -14.58 22.86
N HIS A 35 -14.60 -13.74 23.31
CA HIS A 35 -14.32 -12.46 22.67
C HIS A 35 -13.53 -12.64 21.37
N ALA A 36 -14.04 -12.02 20.31
CA ALA A 36 -13.29 -11.76 19.09
C ALA A 36 -12.85 -10.30 19.07
N TYR A 37 -11.76 -10.02 18.36
CA TYR A 37 -11.28 -8.68 18.11
C TYR A 37 -11.23 -8.46 16.60
N GLN A 38 -11.80 -7.36 16.15
CA GLN A 38 -11.76 -6.91 14.77
C GLN A 38 -11.26 -5.46 14.76
N ASP A 39 -10.78 -4.98 13.61
CA ASP A 39 -10.44 -3.56 13.40
C ASP A 39 -9.49 -3.01 14.49
N MET A 40 -8.43 -3.74 14.80
CA MET A 40 -7.54 -3.41 15.93
C MET A 40 -6.53 -2.30 15.65
N GLU A 41 -6.42 -1.85 14.40
CA GLU A 41 -5.39 -0.90 14.00
C GLU A 41 -5.86 0.54 14.19
N ARG A 42 -4.89 1.40 14.53
CA ARG A 42 -4.95 2.85 14.30
C ARG A 42 -3.65 3.28 13.64
N VAL A 43 -3.67 4.47 13.06
CA VAL A 43 -2.45 5.14 12.60
C VAL A 43 -1.76 5.79 13.80
N TYR A 44 -0.47 5.53 13.93
CA TYR A 44 0.42 6.13 14.91
C TYR A 44 1.48 6.96 14.18
N LEU A 45 1.97 7.99 14.86
CA LEU A 45 3.14 8.75 14.45
C LEU A 45 4.15 8.78 15.59
N VAL A 46 5.43 8.78 15.27
CA VAL A 46 6.51 9.04 16.22
C VAL A 46 7.29 10.27 15.78
N THR A 47 7.55 11.20 16.70
CA THR A 47 8.46 12.32 16.42
C THR A 47 9.90 11.82 16.46
N LEU A 48 10.64 11.99 15.36
CA LEU A 48 11.97 11.38 15.19
C LEU A 48 13.06 12.11 15.99
N SER A 49 13.01 13.44 16.01
CA SER A 49 13.85 14.28 16.87
C SER A 49 13.13 14.59 18.19
N LYS A 50 13.88 14.71 19.29
CA LYS A 50 13.36 15.19 20.59
C LYS A 50 12.92 16.65 20.52
N ASP A 51 13.50 17.41 19.59
CA ASP A 51 13.21 18.84 19.37
C ASP A 51 11.93 19.06 18.55
N THR A 52 11.40 18.00 17.92
CA THR A 52 10.16 18.07 17.15
C THR A 52 8.97 18.09 18.11
N PRO A 53 8.20 19.19 18.18
CA PRO A 53 7.00 19.25 19.01
C PRO A 53 5.94 18.25 18.52
N SER A 54 5.11 17.77 19.44
CA SER A 54 3.96 16.95 19.06
C SER A 54 2.94 17.79 18.26
N PRO A 55 2.36 17.26 17.17
CA PRO A 55 1.32 17.98 16.43
C PRO A 55 0.03 18.21 17.25
N PHE A 56 -0.15 17.48 18.36
CA PHE A 56 -1.32 17.55 19.25
C PHE A 56 -1.00 18.22 20.60
N GLN A 57 0.03 19.08 20.65
CA GLN A 57 0.27 19.85 21.87
C GLN A 57 -0.93 20.75 22.17
N PRO A 58 -1.35 20.85 23.45
CA PRO A 58 -2.37 21.81 23.86
C PRO A 58 -1.96 23.21 23.39
N LYS A 59 -2.83 23.85 22.60
CA LYS A 59 -2.63 25.26 22.22
C LYS A 59 -3.06 26.12 23.40
N SER A 60 -2.24 27.11 23.76
CA SER A 60 -2.65 28.11 24.75
C SER A 60 -3.75 29.00 24.13
N ASP A 61 -4.91 29.04 24.77
CA ASP A 61 -6.03 29.92 24.41
C ASP A 61 -5.83 31.37 24.89
N GLU A 62 -4.63 31.73 25.35
CA GLU A 62 -4.31 33.10 25.70
C GLU A 62 -4.36 34.00 24.45
N VAL A 63 -5.39 34.84 24.41
CA VAL A 63 -5.53 35.91 23.43
C VAL A 63 -4.35 36.86 23.60
N ALA A 64 -3.36 36.75 22.71
CA ALA A 64 -2.35 37.79 22.57
C ALA A 64 -3.09 39.08 22.22
N ILE A 65 -3.19 39.99 23.20
CA ILE A 65 -3.65 41.36 22.99
C ILE A 65 -2.63 41.98 22.03
N LYS A 66 -2.94 41.98 20.74
CA LYS A 66 -2.26 42.83 19.78
C LYS A 66 -2.61 44.26 20.17
N ALA A 67 -1.67 44.95 20.79
CA ALA A 67 -1.69 46.40 20.85
C ALA A 67 -1.71 46.92 19.40
N ASP A 68 -2.82 47.56 19.04
CA ASP A 68 -2.98 48.31 17.81
C ASP A 68 -1.97 49.48 17.79
N GLU A 69 -1.12 49.52 16.78
CA GLU A 69 -0.54 50.77 16.27
C GLU A 69 -0.57 50.78 14.73
N PRO A 70 -0.73 51.98 14.12
CA PRO A 70 -1.57 52.16 12.95
C PRO A 70 -0.88 51.96 11.59
N LYS A 71 -1.69 51.58 10.60
CA LYS A 71 -1.36 51.59 9.16
C LYS A 71 -0.97 53.00 8.68
N LYS A 72 0.12 53.07 7.91
CA LYS A 72 0.29 54.05 6.84
C LYS A 72 0.32 53.35 5.49
N ASP A 73 -0.61 53.79 4.65
CA ASP A 73 -0.80 53.48 3.26
C ASP A 73 0.09 54.42 2.43
N ASP A 74 0.75 53.90 1.40
CA ASP A 74 0.89 54.58 0.10
C ASP A 74 1.51 53.63 -0.94
N GLY A 75 0.88 53.58 -2.10
CA GLY A 75 1.08 52.54 -3.10
C GLY A 75 1.87 52.91 -4.37
N LYS A 76 1.94 51.89 -5.23
CA LYS A 76 2.23 51.83 -6.68
C LYS A 76 3.69 51.98 -7.19
N GLY A 77 4.17 50.86 -7.77
CA GLY A 77 4.39 50.82 -9.24
C GLY A 77 5.69 50.23 -9.81
N LYS A 78 5.62 49.00 -10.36
CA LYS A 78 6.47 48.34 -11.39
C LYS A 78 7.97 48.12 -11.04
N LYS A 79 8.60 46.97 -11.34
CA LYS A 79 8.64 46.25 -12.63
C LYS A 79 9.23 44.84 -12.47
N ASP A 80 8.85 43.96 -13.39
CA ASP A 80 9.33 42.60 -13.62
C ASP A 80 10.85 42.42 -13.54
N LYS A 81 11.27 41.38 -12.78
CA LYS A 81 12.36 40.48 -13.17
C LYS A 81 12.13 39.13 -12.48
N LYS A 82 11.68 38.19 -13.30
CA LYS A 82 11.57 36.76 -13.01
C LYS A 82 12.97 36.17 -13.15
N ASP A 83 13.74 36.19 -12.07
CA ASP A 83 14.94 35.36 -11.95
C ASP A 83 14.48 34.00 -11.42
N GLU A 84 14.54 33.00 -12.30
CA GLU A 84 14.51 31.59 -11.96
C GLU A 84 15.68 31.32 -11.00
N LYS A 85 15.38 31.28 -9.69
CA LYS A 85 16.20 30.53 -8.77
C LYS A 85 15.81 29.07 -8.93
N GLU A 86 16.70 28.31 -9.56
CA GLU A 86 16.81 26.88 -9.30
C GLU A 86 16.81 26.68 -7.79
N ASP A 87 15.75 26.06 -7.27
CA ASP A 87 15.74 25.49 -5.94
C ASP A 87 16.85 24.42 -5.90
N GLU A 88 18.03 24.82 -5.44
CA GLU A 88 18.97 23.88 -4.84
C GLU A 88 18.18 23.10 -3.79
N LYS A 89 17.86 21.84 -4.11
CA LYS A 89 17.29 20.89 -3.16
C LYS A 89 18.23 20.83 -1.96
N LYS A 90 17.91 21.59 -0.91
CA LYS A 90 18.51 21.41 0.40
C LYS A 90 18.30 19.95 0.76
N GLU A 91 19.40 19.24 0.91
CA GLU A 91 19.41 17.85 1.29
C GLU A 91 18.65 17.70 2.61
N LEU A 92 17.55 16.94 2.61
CA LEU A 92 16.74 16.73 3.80
C LEU A 92 17.50 15.82 4.76
N VAL A 93 18.11 16.40 5.79
CA VAL A 93 18.78 15.64 6.85
C VAL A 93 17.76 15.19 7.89
N VAL A 94 17.45 13.89 7.90
CA VAL A 94 16.55 13.28 8.90
C VAL A 94 17.32 13.03 10.19
N LYS A 95 17.01 13.76 11.25
CA LYS A 95 17.57 13.55 12.60
C LYS A 95 16.69 12.56 13.38
N VAL A 96 17.29 11.46 13.83
CA VAL A 96 16.63 10.46 14.67
C VAL A 96 17.33 10.35 16.01
N ASP A 97 16.65 10.79 17.07
CA ASP A 97 17.10 10.56 18.43
C ASP A 97 16.52 9.22 18.90
N LEU A 98 17.34 8.24 19.29
CA LEU A 98 16.84 6.92 19.70
C LEU A 98 16.34 6.89 21.16
N GLU A 99 16.94 7.73 22.01
CA GLU A 99 16.58 7.81 23.41
C GLU A 99 15.13 8.30 23.58
N GLY A 100 14.32 7.52 24.32
CA GLY A 100 12.91 7.84 24.57
C GLY A 100 12.00 7.80 23.33
N LEU A 101 12.45 7.25 22.20
CA LEU A 101 11.68 7.23 20.94
C LEU A 101 10.33 6.51 21.09
N SER A 102 10.29 5.40 21.83
CA SER A 102 9.05 4.66 22.11
C SER A 102 8.01 5.48 22.89
N GLY A 103 8.47 6.40 23.76
CA GLY A 103 7.61 7.30 24.53
C GLY A 103 7.06 8.47 23.72
N ARG A 104 7.57 8.69 22.50
CA ARG A 104 7.12 9.74 21.56
C ARG A 104 6.09 9.24 20.55
N VAL A 105 5.63 8.00 20.69
CA VAL A 105 4.59 7.42 19.84
C VAL A 105 3.23 7.99 20.23
N ILE A 106 2.51 8.55 19.27
CA ILE A 106 1.20 9.15 19.46
C ILE A 106 0.22 8.55 18.44
N GLY A 107 -0.95 8.12 18.90
CA GLY A 107 -2.02 7.63 18.01
C GLY A 107 -2.85 8.78 17.47
N LEU A 108 -3.22 8.73 16.19
CA LEU A 108 -4.21 9.63 15.64
C LEU A 108 -5.57 9.39 16.32
N SER A 109 -6.32 10.47 16.54
CA SER A 109 -7.69 10.43 17.08
C SER A 109 -8.70 10.02 16.00
N ILE A 110 -8.53 8.80 15.48
CA ILE A 110 -9.35 8.19 14.45
C ILE A 110 -9.97 6.89 14.98
N GLN A 111 -10.98 6.38 14.27
CA GLN A 111 -11.60 5.11 14.66
C GLN A 111 -10.62 3.93 14.58
N ALA A 112 -10.92 2.84 15.28
CA ALA A 112 -10.21 1.59 15.07
C ALA A 112 -10.65 0.98 13.72
N SER A 113 -9.71 0.50 12.91
CA SER A 113 -9.98 -0.03 11.57
C SER A 113 -8.82 -0.93 11.09
N SER A 114 -8.72 -1.13 9.78
CA SER A 114 -7.47 -1.53 9.12
C SER A 114 -6.96 -0.39 8.25
N TYR A 115 -5.67 -0.10 8.35
CA TYR A 115 -5.04 1.05 7.71
C TYR A 115 -3.85 0.62 6.86
N GLY A 116 -3.70 1.19 5.68
CA GLY A 116 -2.57 0.92 4.81
C GLY A 116 -2.26 2.07 3.86
N ASN A 117 -1.16 1.92 3.12
CA ASN A 117 -0.68 2.92 2.16
C ASN A 117 -0.61 4.33 2.78
N LEU A 118 0.14 4.46 3.88
CA LEU A 118 0.27 5.73 4.60
C LEU A 118 1.18 6.68 3.83
N ALA A 119 0.83 7.96 3.79
CA ALA A 119 1.72 9.03 3.34
C ALA A 119 1.49 10.28 4.19
N CYS A 120 2.55 11.03 4.49
CA CYS A 120 2.45 12.28 5.24
C CYS A 120 3.15 13.40 4.49
N ILE A 121 2.33 14.32 3.98
CA ILE A 121 2.78 15.52 3.28
C ILE A 121 2.47 16.72 4.17
N ASP A 122 3.53 17.33 4.67
CA ASP A 122 3.49 18.39 5.69
C ASP A 122 2.67 17.93 6.90
N ASP A 123 1.55 18.61 7.20
CA ASP A 123 0.66 18.28 8.30
C ASP A 123 -0.57 17.45 7.88
N VAL A 124 -0.55 16.85 6.68
CA VAL A 124 -1.66 16.06 6.15
C VAL A 124 -1.23 14.62 5.97
N VAL A 125 -1.97 13.71 6.61
CA VAL A 125 -1.77 12.27 6.47
C VAL A 125 -2.83 11.71 5.52
N TYR A 126 -2.39 11.02 4.47
CA TYR A 126 -3.24 10.25 3.58
C TYR A 126 -3.11 8.76 3.92
N TYR A 127 -4.22 8.03 3.82
CA TYR A 127 -4.24 6.58 4.02
C TYR A 127 -5.45 5.92 3.39
N ASN A 128 -5.32 4.62 3.13
CA ASN A 128 -6.45 3.75 2.82
C ASN A 128 -6.98 3.13 4.11
N ARG A 129 -8.29 3.28 4.35
CA ARG A 129 -9.02 2.63 5.46
C ARG A 129 -9.91 1.53 4.90
N ASN A 130 -9.88 0.34 5.50
CA ASN A 130 -10.69 -0.79 5.08
C ASN A 130 -11.08 -1.67 6.27
N GLY A 131 -11.93 -1.15 7.15
CA GLY A 131 -12.42 -1.89 8.32
C GLY A 131 -13.73 -2.62 8.07
N SER A 132 -14.19 -3.36 9.08
CA SER A 132 -15.46 -4.10 9.05
C SER A 132 -16.70 -3.23 8.78
N LYS A 133 -16.62 -1.92 9.09
CA LYS A 133 -17.69 -0.94 8.88
C LYS A 133 -17.67 -0.32 7.47
N ASP A 134 -16.59 -0.50 6.73
CA ASP A 134 -16.43 0.05 5.39
C ASP A 134 -16.96 -0.97 4.36
N GLN A 135 -17.88 -0.54 3.49
CA GLN A 135 -18.35 -1.42 2.40
C GLN A 135 -17.24 -1.68 1.36
N ARG A 136 -16.34 -0.71 1.21
CA ARG A 136 -15.19 -0.70 0.30
C ARG A 136 -14.07 0.14 0.90
N PRO A 137 -12.81 -0.11 0.52
CA PRO A 137 -11.69 0.73 0.92
C PRO A 137 -11.95 2.22 0.64
N GLN A 138 -11.68 3.07 1.63
CA GLN A 138 -11.77 4.53 1.54
C GLN A 138 -10.38 5.14 1.50
N LEU A 139 -10.13 6.05 0.56
CA LEU A 139 -9.06 7.02 0.68
C LEU A 139 -9.52 8.14 1.61
N VAL A 140 -8.69 8.42 2.61
CA VAL A 140 -8.98 9.39 3.65
C VAL A 140 -7.78 10.31 3.82
N MET A 141 -8.06 11.57 4.13
CA MET A 141 -7.04 12.50 4.62
C MET A 141 -7.31 12.84 6.09
N TYR A 142 -6.24 13.07 6.84
CA TYR A 142 -6.28 13.56 8.20
C TYR A 142 -5.38 14.80 8.33
N ASP A 143 -5.98 15.95 8.66
CA ASP A 143 -5.26 17.20 8.92
C ASP A 143 -4.79 17.18 10.38
N LEU A 144 -3.48 17.01 10.61
CA LEU A 144 -2.88 16.93 11.95
C LEU A 144 -3.11 18.20 12.78
N LYS A 145 -3.15 19.38 12.13
CA LYS A 145 -3.33 20.67 12.81
C LYS A 145 -4.75 20.91 13.28
N LYS A 146 -5.73 20.39 12.52
CA LYS A 146 -7.17 20.49 12.82
C LYS A 146 -7.74 19.27 13.51
N GLU A 147 -6.94 18.21 13.63
CA GLU A 147 -7.36 16.90 14.14
C GLU A 147 -8.62 16.36 13.44
N LYS A 148 -8.70 16.58 12.12
CA LYS A 148 -9.91 16.30 11.35
C LYS A 148 -9.67 15.28 10.25
N GLU A 149 -10.44 14.21 10.30
CA GLU A 149 -10.57 13.22 9.24
C GLU A 149 -11.53 13.71 8.15
N THR A 150 -11.20 13.47 6.87
CA THR A 150 -12.08 13.75 5.73
C THR A 150 -11.98 12.61 4.71
N GLU A 151 -13.10 11.98 4.43
CA GLU A 151 -13.20 10.95 3.41
C GLU A 151 -13.11 11.59 2.02
N LEU A 152 -12.19 11.08 1.21
CA LEU A 152 -11.94 11.55 -0.14
C LEU A 152 -12.66 10.68 -1.18
N GLY A 153 -12.94 9.43 -0.84
CA GLY A 153 -13.77 8.53 -1.65
C GLY A 153 -13.18 7.14 -1.81
N GLN A 154 -13.85 6.31 -2.60
CA GLN A 154 -13.46 4.92 -2.81
C GLN A 154 -12.45 4.80 -3.94
N VAL A 155 -11.23 4.38 -3.63
CA VAL A 155 -10.16 4.14 -4.62
C VAL A 155 -9.52 2.78 -4.36
N ASN A 156 -8.96 2.18 -5.41
CA ASN A 156 -8.26 0.89 -5.32
C ASN A 156 -6.83 1.06 -4.76
N GLY A 157 -6.24 2.24 -4.94
CA GLY A 157 -4.90 2.60 -4.48
C GLY A 157 -4.50 3.99 -4.98
N TYR A 158 -3.50 4.58 -4.34
CA TYR A 158 -2.96 5.88 -4.72
C TYR A 158 -1.44 5.93 -4.53
N GLU A 159 -0.79 6.84 -5.24
CA GLU A 159 0.63 7.17 -5.15
C GLU A 159 0.78 8.69 -5.18
N ILE A 160 1.69 9.25 -4.38
CA ILE A 160 1.97 10.69 -4.38
C ILE A 160 3.25 10.95 -5.16
N SER A 161 3.26 12.00 -5.99
CA SER A 161 4.44 12.37 -6.78
C SER A 161 5.63 12.74 -5.88
N ALA A 162 6.85 12.51 -6.36
CA ALA A 162 8.07 12.78 -5.59
C ALA A 162 8.26 14.26 -5.19
N ASP A 163 7.60 15.19 -5.86
CA ASP A 163 7.56 16.62 -5.51
C ASP A 163 6.43 16.98 -4.55
N ASN A 164 5.64 15.99 -4.10
CA ASN A 164 4.53 16.09 -3.16
C ASN A 164 3.39 17.00 -3.62
N LYS A 165 3.18 17.17 -4.93
CA LYS A 165 2.14 18.08 -5.46
C LYS A 165 0.95 17.36 -6.08
N LYS A 166 1.19 16.17 -6.63
CA LYS A 166 0.20 15.40 -7.38
C LYS A 166 -0.05 14.06 -6.70
N MET A 167 -1.24 13.54 -6.93
CA MET A 167 -1.63 12.19 -6.55
C MET A 167 -2.12 11.46 -7.80
N LEU A 168 -1.51 10.31 -8.08
CA LEU A 168 -2.06 9.31 -8.97
C LEU A 168 -2.99 8.43 -8.14
N PHE A 169 -4.23 8.21 -8.58
CA PHE A 169 -5.10 7.24 -7.93
C PHE A 169 -5.80 6.37 -8.97
N SER A 170 -6.22 5.18 -8.53
CA SER A 170 -6.94 4.22 -9.36
C SER A 170 -8.35 3.98 -8.85
N GLN A 171 -9.31 3.91 -9.76
CA GLN A 171 -10.70 3.58 -9.46
C GLN A 171 -11.28 2.78 -10.63
N ASN A 172 -11.91 1.64 -10.35
CA ASN A 172 -12.56 0.79 -11.36
C ASN A 172 -11.66 0.47 -12.57
N GLY A 173 -10.36 0.24 -12.35
CA GLY A 173 -9.39 -0.10 -13.40
C GLY A 173 -8.92 1.07 -14.26
N LYS A 174 -9.31 2.31 -13.93
CA LYS A 174 -8.80 3.54 -14.56
C LYS A 174 -7.90 4.29 -13.59
N TYR A 175 -7.03 5.13 -14.15
CA TYR A 175 -6.11 5.98 -13.40
C TYR A 175 -6.37 7.45 -13.70
N ALA A 176 -6.22 8.32 -12.70
CA ALA A 176 -6.21 9.77 -12.86
C ALA A 176 -5.12 10.42 -12.02
N ILE A 177 -4.62 11.56 -12.49
CA ILE A 177 -3.65 12.39 -11.77
C ILE A 177 -4.34 13.69 -11.39
N ILE A 178 -4.34 13.99 -10.09
CA ILE A 178 -4.94 15.21 -9.52
C ILE A 178 -3.93 15.93 -8.64
N ASP A 179 -4.20 17.18 -8.29
CA ASP A 179 -3.52 17.82 -7.16
C ASP A 179 -3.86 17.08 -5.85
N LEU A 180 -3.00 17.22 -4.84
CA LEU A 180 -3.24 16.62 -3.53
C LEU A 180 -4.65 16.97 -3.01
N PRO A 181 -5.56 15.99 -2.91
CA PRO A 181 -6.95 16.26 -2.62
C PRO A 181 -7.13 16.75 -1.19
N LYS A 182 -8.00 17.75 -1.03
CA LYS A 182 -8.48 18.23 0.28
C LYS A 182 -9.97 17.94 0.50
N GLY A 183 -10.57 17.19 -0.41
CA GLY A 183 -11.98 16.85 -0.46
C GLY A 183 -12.22 15.75 -1.50
N PRO A 184 -13.49 15.40 -1.79
CA PRO A 184 -13.81 14.23 -2.60
C PRO A 184 -13.08 14.19 -3.95
N VAL A 185 -12.40 13.08 -4.23
CA VAL A 185 -11.73 12.86 -5.51
C VAL A 185 -12.75 12.62 -6.61
N LYS A 186 -12.43 13.07 -7.81
CA LYS A 186 -13.25 12.87 -9.00
C LYS A 186 -12.41 12.28 -10.11
N MET A 187 -13.01 11.34 -10.84
CA MET A 187 -12.40 10.69 -12.00
C MET A 187 -12.86 11.40 -13.28
N ASP A 188 -12.58 12.70 -13.38
CA ASP A 188 -13.02 13.55 -14.49
C ASP A 188 -12.12 13.38 -15.72
N GLU A 189 -10.80 13.35 -15.51
CA GLU A 189 -9.78 13.16 -16.56
C GLU A 189 -8.98 11.87 -16.29
N THR A 190 -9.22 10.84 -17.10
CA THR A 190 -8.55 9.55 -16.98
C THR A 190 -7.34 9.47 -17.90
N LEU A 191 -6.26 8.84 -17.43
CA LEU A 191 -5.11 8.52 -18.27
C LEU A 191 -5.52 7.52 -19.36
N ASP A 192 -5.21 7.85 -20.61
CA ASP A 192 -5.33 6.92 -21.72
C ASP A 192 -4.08 6.04 -21.79
N LEU A 193 -4.26 4.77 -21.42
CA LEU A 193 -3.22 3.75 -21.41
C LEU A 193 -3.34 2.77 -22.58
N ALA A 194 -4.27 2.99 -23.52
CA ALA A 194 -4.55 2.06 -24.61
C ALA A 194 -3.36 1.88 -25.57
N GLY A 195 -2.50 2.90 -25.69
CA GLY A 195 -1.29 2.88 -26.51
C GLY A 195 -0.02 2.44 -25.77
N MET A 196 -0.11 1.98 -24.53
CA MET A 196 1.05 1.52 -23.78
C MET A 196 1.46 0.13 -24.25
N GLU A 197 2.63 0.03 -24.88
CA GLU A 197 3.20 -1.21 -25.39
C GLU A 197 4.42 -1.63 -24.58
N VAL A 198 4.61 -2.94 -24.43
CA VAL A 198 5.80 -3.53 -23.81
C VAL A 198 6.46 -4.45 -24.83
N HIS A 199 7.76 -4.26 -25.06
CA HIS A 199 8.56 -5.21 -25.83
C HIS A 199 8.92 -6.40 -24.96
N LEU A 200 8.35 -7.56 -25.27
CA LEU A 200 8.49 -8.77 -24.46
C LEU A 200 9.25 -9.86 -25.22
N ASP A 201 10.40 -10.27 -24.68
CA ASP A 201 11.02 -11.56 -25.01
C ASP A 201 10.56 -12.61 -23.99
N ARG A 202 9.60 -13.44 -24.41
CA ARG A 202 9.00 -14.47 -23.54
C ARG A 202 10.01 -15.52 -23.10
N HIS A 203 10.97 -15.90 -23.93
CA HIS A 203 11.96 -16.92 -23.55
C HIS A 203 12.92 -16.37 -22.50
N ALA A 204 13.39 -15.14 -22.69
CA ALA A 204 14.22 -14.47 -21.68
C ALA A 204 13.47 -14.25 -20.36
N GLU A 205 12.21 -13.80 -20.42
CA GLU A 205 11.35 -13.63 -19.25
C GLU A 205 11.13 -14.95 -18.52
N TRP A 206 10.77 -16.02 -19.23
CA TRP A 206 10.51 -17.32 -18.62
C TRP A 206 11.76 -17.94 -17.99
N GLN A 207 12.93 -17.72 -18.58
CA GLN A 207 14.20 -18.06 -17.96
C GLN A 207 14.43 -17.29 -16.65
N GLN A 208 14.09 -16.00 -16.63
CA GLN A 208 14.19 -15.19 -15.41
C GLN A 208 13.20 -15.66 -14.34
N ILE A 209 11.96 -15.95 -14.69
CA ILE A 209 10.93 -16.44 -13.77
C ILE A 209 11.33 -17.78 -13.15
N PHE A 210 11.83 -18.73 -13.96
CA PHE A 210 12.36 -20.00 -13.45
C PHE A 210 13.49 -19.78 -12.45
N ASN A 211 14.46 -18.93 -12.81
CA ASN A 211 15.59 -18.62 -11.94
C ASN A 211 15.13 -17.95 -10.63
N GLU A 212 14.12 -17.08 -10.68
CA GLU A 212 13.57 -16.44 -9.50
C GLU A 212 12.83 -17.43 -8.59
N ALA A 213 12.01 -18.31 -9.15
CA ALA A 213 11.34 -19.36 -8.38
C ALA A 213 12.35 -20.29 -7.68
N TRP A 214 13.44 -20.63 -8.35
CA TRP A 214 14.53 -21.40 -7.76
C TRP A 214 15.23 -20.64 -6.61
N ARG A 215 15.55 -19.35 -6.82
CA ARG A 215 16.17 -18.49 -5.79
C ARG A 215 15.28 -18.33 -4.57
N GLN A 216 13.97 -18.14 -4.79
CA GLN A 216 13.01 -17.96 -3.72
C GLN A 216 13.00 -19.16 -2.76
N MET A 217 13.07 -20.38 -3.29
CA MET A 217 13.22 -21.58 -2.45
C MET A 217 14.60 -21.66 -1.80
N ARG A 218 15.68 -21.36 -2.52
CA ARG A 218 17.02 -21.38 -1.92
C ARG A 218 17.14 -20.43 -0.71
N ASP A 219 16.61 -19.22 -0.83
CA ASP A 219 16.85 -18.13 0.13
C ASP A 219 15.83 -18.09 1.27
N PHE A 220 14.61 -18.56 1.04
CA PHE A 220 13.50 -18.42 2.01
C PHE A 220 12.86 -19.74 2.43
N PHE A 221 13.37 -20.89 1.98
CA PHE A 221 12.86 -22.17 2.46
C PHE A 221 13.21 -22.36 3.94
N TYR A 222 12.21 -22.80 4.71
CA TYR A 222 12.28 -22.81 6.18
C TYR A 222 13.38 -23.73 6.74
N ALA A 223 13.75 -24.78 5.98
CA ALA A 223 14.77 -25.73 6.35
C ALA A 223 16.05 -25.44 5.54
N PRO A 224 17.12 -24.90 6.14
CA PRO A 224 18.33 -24.52 5.40
C PRO A 224 19.02 -25.66 4.66
N ASN A 225 18.81 -26.91 5.09
CA ASN A 225 19.33 -28.10 4.43
C ASN A 225 18.44 -28.60 3.26
N MET A 226 17.33 -27.91 2.97
CA MET A 226 16.40 -28.22 1.88
C MET A 226 15.94 -29.69 1.87
N HIS A 227 15.73 -30.26 3.06
CA HIS A 227 15.41 -31.69 3.26
C HIS A 227 16.44 -32.67 2.69
N GLY A 228 17.68 -32.23 2.48
CA GLY A 228 18.77 -33.03 1.90
C GLY A 228 18.78 -33.06 0.37
N VAL A 229 17.91 -32.29 -0.29
CA VAL A 229 17.90 -32.16 -1.75
C VAL A 229 19.08 -31.31 -2.22
N ASP A 230 19.82 -31.81 -3.20
CA ASP A 230 20.80 -30.98 -3.93
C ASP A 230 20.04 -29.99 -4.82
N TRP A 231 19.84 -28.78 -4.28
CA TRP A 231 19.04 -27.75 -4.93
C TRP A 231 19.70 -27.15 -6.16
N GLU A 232 21.03 -27.08 -6.19
CA GLU A 232 21.75 -26.61 -7.38
C GLU A 232 21.60 -27.62 -8.53
N ALA A 233 21.67 -28.92 -8.22
CA ALA A 233 21.40 -29.96 -9.20
C ALA A 233 19.97 -29.87 -9.76
N GLN A 234 18.96 -29.52 -8.94
CA GLN A 234 17.59 -29.31 -9.43
C GLN A 234 17.51 -28.13 -10.41
N ARG A 235 18.24 -27.03 -10.16
CA ARG A 235 18.31 -25.91 -11.10
C ARG A 235 18.77 -26.35 -12.48
N VAL A 236 19.83 -27.15 -12.53
CA VAL A 236 20.43 -27.65 -13.77
C VAL A 236 19.47 -28.61 -14.49
N LYS A 237 18.92 -29.59 -13.75
CA LYS A 237 17.99 -30.61 -14.28
C LYS A 237 16.77 -29.97 -14.94
N TYR A 238 16.06 -29.09 -14.23
CA TYR A 238 14.83 -28.48 -14.72
C TYR A 238 15.09 -27.29 -15.64
N GLY A 239 16.18 -26.55 -15.43
CA GLY A 239 16.59 -25.43 -16.27
C GLY A 239 16.85 -25.84 -17.72
N ALA A 240 17.31 -27.07 -17.96
CA ALA A 240 17.50 -27.60 -19.31
C ALA A 240 16.20 -27.69 -20.13
N LEU A 241 15.03 -27.71 -19.48
CA LEU A 241 13.72 -27.78 -20.13
C LEU A 241 13.17 -26.40 -20.50
N VAL A 242 13.61 -25.34 -19.80
CA VAL A 242 13.07 -23.97 -19.94
C VAL A 242 13.18 -23.40 -21.36
N PRO A 243 14.28 -23.61 -22.13
CA PRO A 243 14.36 -23.13 -23.50
C PRO A 243 13.28 -23.68 -24.44
N TYR A 244 12.67 -24.82 -24.10
CA TYR A 244 11.64 -25.48 -24.92
C TYR A 244 10.21 -25.11 -24.52
N VAL A 245 10.04 -24.27 -23.50
CA VAL A 245 8.72 -23.77 -23.10
C VAL A 245 8.15 -22.92 -24.23
N ASN A 246 6.91 -23.21 -24.62
CA ASN A 246 6.16 -22.42 -25.61
C ASN A 246 4.83 -21.89 -25.05
N HIS A 247 4.44 -22.34 -23.86
CA HIS A 247 3.25 -21.85 -23.19
C HIS A 247 3.53 -21.62 -21.68
N ARG A 248 2.96 -20.56 -21.09
CA ARG A 248 3.17 -20.22 -19.67
C ARG A 248 2.81 -21.36 -18.71
N LYS A 249 1.88 -22.24 -19.10
CA LYS A 249 1.55 -23.46 -18.34
C LYS A 249 2.69 -24.49 -18.30
N ASP A 250 3.48 -24.61 -19.36
CA ASP A 250 4.62 -25.54 -19.36
C ASP A 250 5.70 -25.02 -18.40
N LEU A 251 5.90 -23.69 -18.34
CA LEU A 251 6.75 -23.08 -17.32
C LEU A 251 6.24 -23.37 -15.90
N THR A 252 4.93 -23.18 -15.65
CA THR A 252 4.33 -23.50 -14.35
C THR A 252 4.55 -24.96 -13.98
N TYR A 253 4.42 -25.87 -14.95
CA TYR A 253 4.65 -27.29 -14.76
C TYR A 253 6.11 -27.56 -14.37
N ILE A 254 7.09 -27.05 -15.13
CA ILE A 254 8.52 -27.23 -14.84
C ILE A 254 8.88 -26.67 -13.45
N ILE A 255 8.38 -25.49 -13.10
CA ILE A 255 8.60 -24.89 -11.78
C ILE A 255 7.95 -25.74 -10.68
N GLY A 256 6.75 -26.26 -10.92
CA GLY A 256 6.05 -27.16 -10.01
C GLY A 256 6.82 -28.46 -9.77
N GLU A 257 7.32 -29.09 -10.81
CA GLU A 257 8.13 -30.31 -10.71
C GLU A 257 9.44 -30.05 -9.94
N MET A 258 10.13 -28.94 -10.24
CA MET A 258 11.34 -28.54 -9.52
C MET A 258 11.09 -28.33 -8.03
N ILE A 259 10.05 -27.60 -7.67
CA ILE A 259 9.69 -27.34 -6.27
C ILE A 259 9.19 -28.60 -5.59
N GLY A 260 8.54 -29.50 -6.33
CA GLY A 260 8.05 -30.79 -5.84
C GLY A 260 9.13 -31.69 -5.27
N GLU A 261 10.38 -31.59 -5.76
CA GLU A 261 11.54 -32.33 -5.24
C GLU A 261 11.80 -32.05 -3.75
N LEU A 262 11.36 -30.88 -3.24
CA LEU A 262 11.49 -30.52 -1.82
C LEU A 262 10.54 -31.30 -0.90
N ASN A 263 9.58 -32.06 -1.44
CA ASN A 263 8.66 -32.91 -0.68
C ASN A 263 7.94 -32.16 0.47
N VAL A 264 7.42 -30.97 0.17
CA VAL A 264 6.81 -30.08 1.16
C VAL A 264 5.38 -29.71 0.76
N GLY A 265 4.47 -29.65 1.74
CA GLY A 265 3.13 -29.10 1.55
C GLY A 265 3.15 -27.57 1.42
N HIS A 266 2.05 -26.97 0.97
CA HIS A 266 1.88 -25.51 0.83
C HIS A 266 2.91 -24.80 -0.09
N ALA A 267 3.70 -25.54 -0.86
CA ALA A 267 4.53 -24.99 -1.93
C ALA A 267 3.74 -24.97 -3.24
N TYR A 268 2.85 -23.99 -3.37
CA TYR A 268 1.98 -23.84 -4.52
C TYR A 268 2.66 -23.11 -5.68
N VAL A 269 2.37 -23.51 -6.91
CA VAL A 269 2.76 -22.82 -8.12
C VAL A 269 1.52 -22.58 -8.97
N GLY A 270 1.37 -21.39 -9.54
CA GLY A 270 0.22 -21.06 -10.36
C GLY A 270 0.28 -19.67 -10.98
N GLY A 271 -0.79 -19.30 -11.68
CA GLY A 271 -0.94 -17.98 -12.27
C GLY A 271 -0.01 -17.70 -13.46
N GLY A 272 0.20 -16.41 -13.71
CA GLY A 272 0.86 -15.89 -14.90
C GLY A 272 -0.11 -15.56 -16.04
N GLU A 273 0.42 -14.94 -17.09
CA GLU A 273 -0.34 -14.54 -18.27
C GLU A 273 -0.39 -15.68 -19.29
N PHE A 274 -1.59 -16.14 -19.62
CA PHE A 274 -1.84 -17.12 -20.67
C PHE A 274 -3.26 -16.99 -21.23
N PRO A 275 -3.50 -17.44 -22.48
CA PRO A 275 -4.84 -17.50 -23.04
C PRO A 275 -5.79 -18.31 -22.15
N THR A 276 -6.91 -17.71 -21.77
CA THR A 276 -7.97 -18.39 -21.03
C THR A 276 -9.09 -18.81 -21.96
N ALA A 277 -9.56 -20.04 -21.84
CA ALA A 277 -10.77 -20.48 -22.54
C ALA A 277 -11.98 -19.65 -22.07
N LYS A 278 -12.85 -19.26 -23.00
CA LYS A 278 -14.10 -18.57 -22.68
C LYS A 278 -14.95 -19.47 -21.80
N ARG A 279 -15.23 -19.04 -20.57
CA ARG A 279 -16.15 -19.77 -19.68
C ARG A 279 -17.56 -19.68 -20.26
N ILE A 280 -18.20 -20.82 -20.44
CA ILE A 280 -19.63 -20.91 -20.75
C ILE A 280 -20.37 -20.84 -19.42
N GLN A 281 -21.20 -19.81 -19.25
CA GLN A 281 -22.06 -19.72 -18.07
C GLN A 281 -23.16 -20.76 -18.18
N MET A 282 -23.11 -21.74 -17.30
CA MET A 282 -24.14 -22.76 -17.14
C MET A 282 -24.93 -22.45 -15.86
N GLY A 283 -26.26 -22.54 -15.93
CA GLY A 283 -27.12 -22.49 -14.75
C GLY A 283 -27.13 -23.84 -14.06
N LEU A 284 -26.71 -23.89 -12.79
CA LEU A 284 -26.85 -25.08 -11.94
C LEU A 284 -28.16 -24.96 -11.17
N LEU A 285 -29.07 -25.91 -11.37
CA LEU A 285 -30.40 -25.92 -10.72
C LEU A 285 -30.37 -26.51 -9.30
N GLY A 286 -29.24 -27.10 -8.87
CA GLY A 286 -29.16 -27.84 -7.61
C GLY A 286 -30.02 -29.12 -7.59
N ALA A 287 -30.34 -29.68 -8.77
CA ALA A 287 -31.15 -30.88 -8.94
C ALA A 287 -30.51 -31.82 -9.97
N GLU A 288 -30.75 -33.12 -9.80
CA GLU A 288 -30.49 -34.13 -10.83
C GLU A 288 -31.74 -34.25 -11.72
N LEU A 289 -31.55 -34.18 -13.05
CA LEU A 289 -32.64 -34.27 -14.01
C LEU A 289 -32.60 -35.62 -14.72
N SER A 290 -33.73 -36.32 -14.74
CA SER A 290 -33.93 -37.54 -15.53
C SER A 290 -35.03 -37.31 -16.57
N ARG A 291 -34.86 -37.87 -17.77
CA ARG A 291 -35.93 -37.89 -18.78
C ARG A 291 -37.10 -38.74 -18.27
N ASP A 292 -38.31 -38.21 -18.39
CA ASP A 292 -39.53 -38.97 -18.11
C ASP A 292 -39.62 -40.17 -19.08
N PRO A 293 -39.74 -41.41 -18.58
CA PRO A 293 -39.90 -42.59 -19.42
C PRO A 293 -41.10 -42.56 -20.38
N ALA A 294 -42.11 -41.73 -20.12
CA ALA A 294 -43.29 -41.60 -20.96
C ALA A 294 -43.14 -40.58 -22.12
N SER A 295 -42.01 -39.86 -22.19
CA SER A 295 -41.69 -38.85 -23.22
C SER A 295 -40.76 -39.36 -24.31
#